data_AF-A0A535GIP2-F1
#
_entry.id   AF-A0A535GIP2-F1
#
_cell.length_a   1.000
_cell.length_b   1.000
_cell.length_c   1.000
_cell.angle_alpha   90.00
_cell.angle_beta   90.00
_cell.angle_gamma   90.00
#
_symmetry.space_group_name_H-M   'P 1'
#
loop_
_entity.id
_entity.type
_entity.pdbx_description
1 polymer ?
#
loop_
_entity_poly.entity_id
_entity_poly.type
_entity_poly.pdbx_seq_one_letter_code
_entity_poly.pdbx_strand_id
1 'polypeptide(L)'
;MSVAKAPVATVTQAVEALVRKTIALSDDDMGREWKWGVYDEEGLRFALLMAHHELRDLAVRLAAAREREPAQAARILAQYHQAYRDLSGLLASVRTDDLDRVSAEGEWPVREVCKHMLGAEYGFLAVTRLGLERALARNASEPSDEEWNAFRAPIAVDRDKATASIATADIEGIRNAFAEIHIRVLRELRDITDDQIEAPAWFWDGAMPLRFRLHRFEEHLRQHTIQLDKTLLGIGRPPTEAHRLVRNIYNALADVEMEGGMADLRATLARTIAERAAAV
;
A
#
# COMPACT_ATOMS: atom_id res chain seq x y z
N MET A 1 1.53 9.69 41.85
CA MET A 1 2.13 8.90 40.75
C MET A 1 1.22 9.04 39.55
N SER A 2 1.65 9.80 38.53
CA SER A 2 0.88 9.95 37.30
C SER A 2 0.94 8.63 36.54
N VAL A 3 -0.19 7.95 36.40
CA VAL A 3 -0.30 6.79 35.50
C VAL A 3 -0.01 7.33 34.10
N ALA A 4 1.05 6.84 33.46
CA ALA A 4 1.33 7.16 32.08
C ALA A 4 0.11 6.73 31.25
N LYS A 5 -0.58 7.70 30.65
CA LYS A 5 -1.70 7.42 29.72
C LYS A 5 -1.13 6.56 28.61
N ALA A 6 -1.71 5.39 28.37
CA ALA A 6 -1.30 4.53 27.26
C ALA A 6 -1.27 5.35 25.96
N PRO A 7 -0.27 5.17 25.08
CA PRO A 7 -0.19 5.91 23.84
C PRO A 7 -1.47 5.70 23.04
N VAL A 8 -2.07 6.79 22.54
CA VAL A 8 -3.26 6.74 21.70
C VAL A 8 -2.87 6.05 20.39
N ALA A 9 -3.63 5.02 20.00
CA ALA A 9 -3.41 4.31 18.74
C ALA A 9 -3.43 5.29 17.56
N THR A 10 -2.59 5.04 16.55
CA THR A 10 -2.66 5.79 15.29
C THR A 10 -3.91 5.38 14.49
N VAL A 11 -4.31 6.20 13.52
CA VAL A 11 -5.42 5.86 12.61
C VAL A 11 -5.16 4.53 11.91
N THR A 12 -3.93 4.30 11.43
CA THR A 12 -3.49 3.01 10.86
C THR A 12 -3.70 1.86 11.83
N GLN A 13 -3.24 1.99 13.08
CA GLN A 13 -3.40 0.93 14.09
C GLN A 13 -4.86 0.62 14.40
N ALA A 14 -5.72 1.65 14.45
CA ALA A 14 -7.15 1.48 14.64
C ALA A 14 -7.82 0.78 13.45
N VAL A 15 -7.47 1.16 12.22
CA VAL A 15 -7.94 0.49 11.00
C VAL A 15 -7.50 -0.97 10.97
N GLU A 16 -6.24 -1.27 11.26
CA GLU A 16 -5.74 -2.65 11.34
C GLU A 16 -6.49 -3.47 12.40
N ALA A 17 -6.87 -2.86 13.53
CA ALA A 17 -7.68 -3.51 14.54
C ALA A 17 -9.11 -3.83 14.05
N LEU A 18 -9.75 -2.88 13.34
CA LEU A 18 -11.06 -3.11 12.73
C LEU A 18 -10.98 -4.21 11.66
N VAL A 19 -10.00 -4.15 10.76
CA VAL A 19 -9.81 -5.14 9.70
C VAL A 19 -9.62 -6.54 10.28
N ARG A 20 -8.81 -6.71 11.33
CA ARG A 20 -8.63 -8.02 12.00
C ARG A 20 -9.94 -8.59 12.55
N LYS A 21 -10.90 -7.75 12.92
CA LYS A 21 -12.21 -8.18 13.44
C LYS A 21 -13.20 -8.53 12.34
N THR A 22 -13.06 -7.93 11.17
CA THR A 22 -14.06 -8.02 10.11
C THR A 22 -13.66 -8.86 8.91
N ILE A 23 -12.36 -9.04 8.65
CA ILE A 23 -11.90 -9.62 7.39
C ILE A 23 -12.37 -11.07 7.17
N ALA A 24 -12.56 -11.82 8.26
CA ALA A 24 -13.00 -13.22 8.21
C ALA A 24 -14.54 -13.38 8.18
N LEU A 25 -15.30 -12.29 8.22
CA LEU A 25 -16.76 -12.33 8.24
C LEU A 25 -17.32 -12.75 6.87
N SER A 26 -18.33 -13.60 6.90
CA SER A 26 -19.11 -14.00 5.73
C SER A 26 -20.10 -12.91 5.32
N ASP A 27 -20.70 -13.04 4.13
CA ASP A 27 -21.75 -12.10 3.68
C ASP A 27 -22.98 -12.13 4.62
N ASP A 28 -23.29 -13.27 5.23
CA ASP A 28 -24.37 -13.39 6.22
C ASP A 28 -24.02 -12.64 7.52
N ASP A 29 -22.77 -12.76 7.99
CA ASP A 29 -22.30 -12.04 9.19
C ASP A 29 -22.40 -10.52 9.03
N MET A 30 -22.25 -10.02 7.81
CA MET A 30 -22.35 -8.59 7.49
C MET A 30 -23.76 -8.04 7.68
N GLY A 31 -24.77 -8.93 7.73
CA GLY A 31 -26.15 -8.60 8.07
C GLY A 31 -26.48 -8.61 9.57
N ARG A 32 -25.53 -8.96 10.45
CA ARG A 32 -25.74 -8.90 11.91
C ARG A 32 -26.17 -7.51 12.35
N GLU A 33 -27.08 -7.44 13.33
CA GLU A 33 -27.56 -6.15 13.84
C GLU A 33 -26.39 -5.30 14.34
N TRP A 34 -26.30 -4.08 13.83
CA TRP A 34 -25.36 -3.07 14.25
C TRP A 34 -25.97 -1.69 13.96
N LYS A 35 -25.74 -0.73 14.85
CA LYS A 35 -26.38 0.59 14.77
C LYS A 35 -25.34 1.69 14.71
N TRP A 36 -25.59 2.68 13.86
CA TRP A 36 -24.88 3.94 13.85
C TRP A 36 -25.86 5.10 14.04
N GLY A 37 -25.95 5.60 15.27
CA GLY A 37 -26.95 6.61 15.62
C GLY A 37 -28.36 6.08 15.37
N VAL A 38 -29.08 6.70 14.42
CA VAL A 38 -30.44 6.29 14.02
C VAL A 38 -30.46 5.31 12.84
N TYR A 39 -29.32 5.01 12.23
CA TYR A 39 -29.22 4.03 11.15
C TYR A 39 -29.04 2.63 11.74
N ASP A 40 -30.09 1.81 11.73
CA ASP A 40 -30.09 0.48 12.34
C ASP A 40 -30.59 -0.66 11.43
N GLU A 41 -30.94 -0.37 10.18
CA GLU A 41 -31.42 -1.36 9.20
C GLU A 41 -30.30 -1.98 8.34
N GLU A 42 -29.13 -1.35 8.33
CA GLU A 42 -28.04 -1.70 7.39
C GLU A 42 -27.13 -2.82 7.90
N GLY A 43 -27.16 -3.13 9.19
CA GLY A 43 -26.34 -4.18 9.80
C GLY A 43 -24.85 -3.85 9.92
N LEU A 44 -24.04 -4.87 10.22
CA LEU A 44 -22.62 -4.76 10.56
C LEU A 44 -21.74 -4.18 9.44
N ARG A 45 -22.11 -4.38 8.16
CA ARG A 45 -21.45 -3.72 7.02
C ARG A 45 -21.33 -2.21 7.19
N PHE A 46 -22.30 -1.59 7.87
CA PHE A 46 -22.32 -0.15 8.10
C PHE A 46 -21.20 0.31 9.03
N ALA A 47 -20.66 -0.57 9.88
CA ALA A 47 -19.45 -0.28 10.65
C ALA A 47 -18.26 0.04 9.73
N LEU A 48 -18.08 -0.76 8.67
CA LEU A 48 -17.00 -0.58 7.71
C LEU A 48 -17.26 0.63 6.79
N LEU A 49 -18.50 0.81 6.34
CA LEU A 49 -18.89 1.96 5.52
C LEU A 49 -18.70 3.29 6.27
N MET A 50 -19.03 3.33 7.56
CA MET A 50 -18.84 4.54 8.37
C MET A 50 -17.36 4.80 8.70
N ALA A 51 -16.56 3.77 8.93
CA ALA A 51 -15.11 3.93 9.04
C ALA A 51 -14.52 4.50 7.74
N HIS A 52 -14.94 3.98 6.59
CA HIS A 52 -14.56 4.51 5.29
C HIS A 52 -14.99 5.97 5.12
N HIS A 53 -16.25 6.31 5.41
CA HIS A 53 -16.76 7.67 5.33
C HIS A 53 -15.91 8.65 6.15
N GLU A 54 -15.64 8.32 7.41
CA GLU A 54 -14.89 9.19 8.32
C GLU A 54 -13.42 9.34 7.91
N LEU A 55 -12.80 8.30 7.34
CA LEU A 55 -11.46 8.39 6.74
C LEU A 55 -11.44 9.36 5.56
N ARG A 56 -12.44 9.27 4.67
CA ARG A 56 -12.57 10.18 3.52
C ARG A 56 -12.75 11.64 3.97
N ASP A 57 -13.60 11.88 4.96
CA ASP A 57 -13.79 13.23 5.53
C ASP A 57 -12.50 13.76 6.17
N LEU A 58 -11.79 12.92 6.95
CA LEU A 58 -10.51 13.31 7.54
C LEU A 58 -9.49 13.67 6.47
N ALA A 59 -9.35 12.87 5.40
CA ALA A 59 -8.43 13.15 4.30
C ALA A 59 -8.71 14.52 3.66
N VAL A 60 -9.99 14.86 3.41
CA VAL A 60 -10.38 16.17 2.86
C VAL A 60 -9.97 17.30 3.80
N ARG A 61 -10.22 17.16 5.11
CA ARG A 61 -9.86 18.19 6.10
C ARG A 61 -8.35 18.39 6.20
N LEU A 62 -7.59 17.30 6.18
CA LEU A 62 -6.13 17.33 6.22
C LEU A 62 -5.55 17.99 4.96
N ALA A 63 -6.05 17.62 3.78
CA ALA A 63 -5.64 18.21 2.51
C ALA A 63 -5.96 19.72 2.46
N ALA A 64 -7.12 20.14 2.97
CA ALA A 64 -7.53 21.54 3.04
C ALA A 64 -6.68 22.37 4.02
N ALA A 65 -6.01 21.73 4.97
CA ALA A 65 -5.17 22.39 5.97
C ALA A 65 -3.72 22.60 5.53
N ARG A 66 -3.36 22.19 4.30
CA ARG A 66 -1.99 22.34 3.79
C ARG A 66 -1.61 23.81 3.66
N GLU A 67 -0.40 24.14 4.11
CA GLU A 67 0.18 25.47 3.90
C GLU A 67 0.68 25.67 2.47
N ARG A 68 1.02 24.57 1.78
CA ARG A 68 1.59 24.57 0.44
C ARG A 68 1.09 23.38 -0.37
N GLU A 69 0.98 23.59 -1.67
CA GLU A 69 0.68 22.51 -2.61
C GLU A 69 1.83 21.50 -2.67
N PRO A 70 1.55 20.19 -2.67
CA PRO A 70 2.58 19.17 -2.86
C PRO A 70 3.19 19.23 -4.26
N ALA A 71 4.51 18.98 -4.35
CA ALA A 71 5.22 18.75 -5.61
C ALA A 71 4.59 17.59 -6.39
N GLN A 72 4.79 17.57 -7.71
CA GLN A 72 4.21 16.54 -8.58
C GLN A 72 4.65 15.12 -8.16
N ALA A 73 5.92 14.94 -7.79
CA ALA A 73 6.42 13.64 -7.35
C ALA A 73 5.71 13.15 -6.09
N ALA A 74 5.43 14.04 -5.12
CA ALA A 74 4.67 13.69 -3.92
C ALA A 74 3.24 13.25 -4.24
N ARG A 75 2.59 13.86 -5.25
CA ARG A 75 1.26 13.43 -5.72
C ARG A 75 1.29 12.05 -6.37
N ILE A 76 2.31 11.77 -7.19
CA ILE A 76 2.49 10.45 -7.82
C ILE A 76 2.77 9.38 -6.76
N LEU A 77 3.62 9.69 -5.78
CA LEU A 77 3.88 8.78 -4.66
C LEU A 77 2.63 8.52 -3.81
N ALA A 78 1.70 9.49 -3.71
CA ALA A 78 0.40 9.25 -3.08
C ALA A 78 -0.46 8.26 -3.86
N GLN A 79 -0.44 8.29 -5.20
CA GLN A 79 -1.14 7.31 -6.04
C GLN A 79 -0.52 5.91 -5.93
N TYR A 80 0.81 5.84 -5.88
CA TYR A 80 1.53 4.60 -5.55
C TYR A 80 1.13 4.07 -4.16
N HIS A 81 1.05 4.94 -3.15
CA HIS A 81 0.62 4.55 -1.81
C HIS A 81 -0.83 4.03 -1.78
N GLN A 82 -1.73 4.60 -2.58
CA GLN A 82 -3.07 4.04 -2.78
C GLN A 82 -3.02 2.63 -3.37
N ALA A 83 -2.21 2.37 -4.40
CA ALA A 83 -2.07 1.03 -4.97
C ALA A 83 -1.45 0.03 -3.97
N TYR A 84 -0.49 0.46 -3.14
CA TYR A 84 0.04 -0.35 -2.04
C TYR A 84 -1.03 -0.71 -1.01
N ARG A 85 -1.91 0.24 -0.67
CA ARG A 85 -3.00 0.00 0.27
C ARG A 85 -4.11 -0.88 -0.31
N ASP A 86 -4.38 -0.79 -1.61
CA ASP A 86 -5.26 -1.74 -2.29
C ASP A 86 -4.71 -3.17 -2.24
N LEU A 87 -3.41 -3.34 -2.54
CA LEU A 87 -2.71 -4.63 -2.36
C LEU A 87 -2.78 -5.11 -0.91
N SER A 88 -2.57 -4.22 0.06
CA SER A 88 -2.64 -4.56 1.50
C SER A 88 -4.04 -5.06 1.90
N GLY A 89 -5.09 -4.47 1.31
CA GLY A 89 -6.47 -4.91 1.50
C GLY A 89 -6.74 -6.28 0.88
N LEU A 90 -6.23 -6.54 -0.33
CA LEU A 90 -6.31 -7.87 -0.94
C LEU A 90 -5.56 -8.91 -0.09
N LEU A 91 -4.30 -8.65 0.26
CA LEU A 91 -3.45 -9.58 1.02
C LEU A 91 -3.99 -9.83 2.43
N ALA A 92 -4.80 -8.92 3.01
CA ALA A 92 -5.46 -9.17 4.29
C ALA A 92 -6.46 -10.33 4.23
N SER A 93 -7.02 -10.61 3.04
CA SER A 93 -7.97 -11.72 2.83
C SER A 93 -7.33 -13.06 2.47
N VAL A 94 -6.03 -13.05 2.15
CA VAL A 94 -5.31 -14.24 1.69
C VAL A 94 -4.94 -15.13 2.87
N ARG A 95 -5.19 -16.44 2.74
CA ARG A 95 -4.76 -17.43 3.71
C ARG A 95 -3.39 -17.97 3.34
N THR A 96 -2.55 -18.27 4.34
CA THR A 96 -1.25 -18.92 4.13
C THR A 96 -1.36 -20.20 3.31
N ASP A 97 -2.38 -21.02 3.59
CA ASP A 97 -2.63 -22.30 2.88
C ASP A 97 -2.96 -22.11 1.38
N ASP A 98 -3.36 -20.91 0.97
CA ASP A 98 -3.74 -20.61 -0.40
C ASP A 98 -2.56 -20.06 -1.24
N LEU A 99 -1.43 -19.73 -0.61
CA LEU A 99 -0.30 -19.05 -1.26
C LEU A 99 0.30 -19.80 -2.45
N ASP A 100 0.31 -21.13 -2.37
CA ASP A 100 0.95 -22.03 -3.34
C ASP A 100 -0.06 -22.77 -4.22
N ARG A 101 -1.36 -22.47 -4.08
CA ARG A 101 -2.41 -23.06 -4.91
C ARG A 101 -2.40 -22.42 -6.30
N VAL A 102 -2.34 -23.26 -7.32
CA VAL A 102 -2.32 -22.85 -8.73
C VAL A 102 -3.76 -22.87 -9.28
N SER A 103 -4.18 -21.80 -9.94
CA SER A 103 -5.55 -21.68 -10.50
C SER A 103 -5.75 -22.49 -11.79
N ALA A 104 -4.71 -22.60 -12.62
CA ALA A 104 -4.71 -23.35 -13.87
C ALA A 104 -3.28 -23.70 -14.30
N GLU A 105 -3.12 -24.69 -15.18
CA GLU A 105 -1.81 -25.02 -15.75
C GLU A 105 -1.15 -23.80 -16.39
N GLY A 106 0.12 -23.54 -16.05
CA GLY A 106 0.89 -22.40 -16.55
C GLY A 106 0.65 -21.07 -15.82
N GLU A 107 -0.36 -20.97 -14.94
CA GLU A 107 -0.60 -19.78 -14.12
C GLU A 107 0.29 -19.76 -12.87
N TRP A 108 0.63 -18.55 -12.41
CA TRP A 108 1.42 -18.38 -11.19
C TRP A 108 0.53 -18.39 -9.93
N PRO A 109 0.95 -19.11 -8.87
CA PRO A 109 0.30 -18.99 -7.57
C PRO A 109 0.57 -17.62 -6.95
N VAL A 110 -0.20 -17.27 -5.90
CA VAL A 110 -0.10 -15.97 -5.20
C VAL A 110 1.34 -15.67 -4.76
N ARG A 111 2.07 -16.66 -4.24
CA ARG A 111 3.47 -16.50 -3.79
C ARG A 111 4.40 -16.03 -4.92
N GLU A 112 4.30 -16.63 -6.10
CA GLU A 112 5.16 -16.29 -7.23
C GLU A 112 4.81 -14.91 -7.81
N VAL A 113 3.52 -14.56 -7.85
CA VAL A 113 3.08 -13.19 -8.21
C VAL A 113 3.65 -12.16 -7.22
N CYS A 114 3.56 -12.43 -5.91
CA CYS A 114 4.11 -11.55 -4.87
C CYS A 114 5.64 -11.41 -4.97
N LYS A 115 6.35 -12.51 -5.21
CA LYS A 115 7.80 -12.51 -5.42
C LYS A 115 8.20 -11.68 -6.64
N HIS A 116 7.45 -11.81 -7.74
CA HIS A 116 7.65 -11.02 -8.95
C HIS A 116 7.45 -9.52 -8.69
N MET A 117 6.32 -9.16 -8.06
CA MET A 117 6.01 -7.79 -7.66
C MET A 117 7.11 -7.19 -6.80
N LEU A 118 7.52 -7.90 -5.74
CA LEU A 118 8.58 -7.44 -4.85
C LEU A 118 9.89 -7.21 -5.60
N GLY A 119 10.28 -8.14 -6.47
CA GLY A 119 11.47 -7.99 -7.30
C GLY A 119 11.43 -6.74 -8.20
N ALA A 120 10.26 -6.41 -8.74
CA ALA A 120 10.07 -5.24 -9.61
C ALA A 120 10.14 -3.92 -8.82
N GLU A 121 9.59 -3.86 -7.61
CA GLU A 121 9.68 -2.67 -6.73
C GLU A 121 11.14 -2.25 -6.49
N TYR A 122 12.02 -3.21 -6.19
CA TYR A 122 13.46 -2.95 -6.06
C TYR A 122 14.10 -2.51 -7.39
N GLY A 123 13.65 -3.10 -8.51
CA GLY A 123 14.12 -2.71 -9.85
C GLY A 123 13.76 -1.26 -10.18
N PHE A 124 12.51 -0.86 -9.98
CA PHE A 124 12.06 0.52 -10.19
C PHE A 124 12.75 1.49 -9.24
N LEU A 125 12.99 1.08 -7.98
CA LEU A 125 13.76 1.88 -7.02
C LEU A 125 15.19 2.14 -7.53
N ALA A 126 15.88 1.10 -8.02
CA ALA A 126 17.23 1.25 -8.56
C ALA A 126 17.29 2.22 -9.75
N VAL A 127 16.38 2.04 -10.73
CA VAL A 127 16.31 2.90 -11.93
C VAL A 127 16.03 4.35 -11.55
N THR A 128 15.02 4.56 -10.70
CA THR A 128 14.59 5.91 -10.30
C THR A 128 15.66 6.62 -9.49
N ARG A 129 16.31 5.91 -8.57
CA ARG A 129 17.40 6.49 -7.78
C ARG A 129 18.61 6.85 -8.62
N LEU A 130 19.02 6.01 -9.57
CA LEU A 130 20.15 6.38 -10.42
C LEU A 130 19.83 7.61 -11.28
N GLY A 131 18.64 7.67 -11.86
CA GLY A 131 18.19 8.86 -12.61
C GLY A 131 18.23 10.12 -11.74
N LEU A 132 17.77 10.02 -10.48
CA LEU A 132 17.81 11.14 -9.53
C LEU A 132 19.23 11.56 -9.15
N GLU A 133 20.13 10.61 -8.84
CA GLU A 133 21.54 10.90 -8.51
C GLU A 133 22.25 11.61 -9.66
N ARG A 134 21.99 11.17 -10.90
CA ARG A 134 22.54 11.83 -12.10
C ARG A 134 21.95 13.23 -12.30
N ALA A 135 20.65 13.41 -12.08
CA ALA A 135 20.01 14.73 -12.11
C ALA A 135 20.64 15.69 -11.10
N LEU A 136 20.86 15.23 -9.87
CA LEU A 136 21.53 15.98 -8.81
C LEU A 136 22.97 16.36 -9.18
N ALA A 137 23.69 15.44 -9.85
CA ALA A 137 25.02 15.68 -10.38
C ALA A 137 25.04 16.50 -11.69
N ARG A 138 23.87 16.94 -12.19
CA ARG A 138 23.69 17.62 -13.49
C ARG A 138 24.27 16.83 -14.67
N ASN A 139 24.17 15.51 -14.60
CA ASN A 139 24.61 14.59 -15.63
C ASN A 139 23.41 14.02 -16.40
N ALA A 140 23.27 14.43 -17.65
CA ALA A 140 22.16 13.98 -18.52
C ALA A 140 22.54 12.82 -19.45
N SER A 141 23.76 12.27 -19.34
CA SER A 141 24.20 11.14 -20.16
C SER A 141 23.66 9.83 -19.63
N GLU A 142 23.43 8.87 -20.51
CA GLU A 142 23.12 7.48 -20.14
C GLU A 142 24.27 6.90 -19.30
N PRO A 143 23.98 6.18 -18.20
CA PRO A 143 25.02 5.47 -17.46
C PRO A 143 25.61 4.35 -18.32
N SER A 144 26.92 4.12 -18.21
CA SER A 144 27.53 2.91 -18.75
C SER A 144 27.01 1.66 -18.02
N ASP A 145 27.17 0.48 -18.62
CA ASP A 145 26.85 -0.79 -17.97
C ASP A 145 27.60 -0.97 -16.64
N GLU A 146 28.84 -0.49 -16.56
CA GLU A 146 29.64 -0.53 -15.33
C GLU A 146 29.04 0.36 -14.24
N GLU A 147 28.68 1.60 -14.57
CA GLU A 147 28.01 2.52 -13.64
C GLU A 147 26.67 1.94 -13.16
N TRP A 148 25.87 1.42 -14.09
CA TRP A 148 24.58 0.78 -13.79
C TRP A 148 24.74 -0.41 -12.84
N ASN A 149 25.66 -1.31 -13.16
CA ASN A 149 25.89 -2.52 -12.35
C ASN A 149 26.43 -2.19 -10.97
N ALA A 150 27.37 -1.24 -10.87
CA ALA A 150 27.90 -0.79 -9.59
C ALA A 150 26.81 -0.17 -8.70
N PHE A 151 25.97 0.70 -9.27
CA PHE A 151 24.90 1.37 -8.53
C PHE A 151 23.84 0.40 -8.02
N ARG A 152 23.38 -0.52 -8.87
CA ARG A 152 22.28 -1.43 -8.51
C ARG A 152 22.72 -2.60 -7.63
N ALA A 153 24.02 -2.90 -7.53
CA ALA A 153 24.53 -4.04 -6.77
C ALA A 153 24.00 -4.13 -5.32
N PRO A 154 24.09 -3.08 -4.48
CA PRO A 154 23.54 -3.14 -3.12
C PRO A 154 22.01 -3.34 -3.11
N ILE A 155 21.28 -2.70 -4.03
CA ILE A 155 19.81 -2.85 -4.14
C ILE A 155 19.45 -4.27 -4.60
N ALA A 156 20.26 -4.88 -5.46
CA ALA A 156 20.09 -6.25 -5.92
C ALA A 156 20.30 -7.26 -4.78
N VAL A 157 21.26 -7.02 -3.87
CA VAL A 157 21.44 -7.85 -2.67
C VAL A 157 20.19 -7.79 -1.79
N ASP A 158 19.66 -6.60 -1.53
CA ASP A 158 18.43 -6.43 -0.74
C ASP A 158 17.24 -7.11 -1.42
N ARG A 159 17.10 -6.95 -2.73
CA ARG A 159 16.08 -7.61 -3.55
C ARG A 159 16.17 -9.13 -3.43
N ASP A 160 17.37 -9.69 -3.58
CA ASP A 160 17.57 -11.14 -3.57
C ASP A 160 17.25 -11.72 -2.19
N LYS A 161 17.63 -11.02 -1.12
CA LYS A 161 17.23 -11.37 0.25
C LYS A 161 15.71 -11.31 0.45
N ALA A 162 15.08 -10.23 0.01
CA ALA A 162 13.64 -10.03 0.19
C ALA A 162 12.83 -11.06 -0.62
N THR A 163 13.17 -11.26 -1.90
CA THR A 163 12.52 -12.28 -2.76
C THR A 163 12.77 -13.70 -2.27
N ALA A 164 13.95 -14.01 -1.71
CA ALA A 164 14.20 -15.28 -1.04
C ALA A 164 13.32 -15.47 0.20
N SER A 165 13.09 -14.42 1.00
CA SER A 165 12.20 -14.54 2.17
C SER A 165 10.74 -14.86 1.81
N ILE A 166 10.25 -14.39 0.65
CA ILE A 166 8.90 -14.71 0.17
C ILE A 166 8.74 -16.21 -0.12
N ALA A 167 9.80 -16.91 -0.51
CA ALA A 167 9.73 -18.32 -0.90
C ALA A 167 9.20 -19.23 0.21
N THR A 168 9.39 -18.86 1.48
CA THR A 168 8.96 -19.65 2.65
C THR A 168 8.09 -18.88 3.63
N ALA A 169 7.77 -17.61 3.35
CA ALA A 169 6.95 -16.77 4.22
C ALA A 169 5.50 -17.24 4.31
N ASP A 170 4.86 -16.98 5.45
CA ASP A 170 3.40 -16.95 5.55
C ASP A 170 2.85 -15.61 5.01
N ILE A 171 1.54 -15.42 5.05
CA ILE A 171 0.93 -14.20 4.52
C ILE A 171 1.42 -12.93 5.26
N GLU A 172 1.67 -13.00 6.56
CA GLU A 172 2.20 -11.87 7.33
C GLU A 172 3.63 -11.54 6.94
N GLY A 173 4.48 -12.54 6.70
CA GLY A 173 5.82 -12.35 6.16
C GLY A 173 5.81 -11.66 4.79
N ILE A 174 4.86 -12.02 3.91
CA ILE A 174 4.67 -11.35 2.61
C ILE A 174 4.25 -9.89 2.81
N ARG A 175 3.25 -9.63 3.67
CA ARG A 175 2.78 -8.27 3.99
C ARG A 175 3.91 -7.39 4.54
N ASN A 176 4.73 -7.94 5.44
CA ASN A 176 5.88 -7.26 6.02
C ASN A 176 6.95 -6.91 4.97
N ALA A 177 7.26 -7.83 4.05
CA ALA A 177 8.22 -7.58 2.97
C ALA A 177 7.76 -6.43 2.05
N PHE A 178 6.47 -6.38 1.70
CA PHE A 178 5.91 -5.25 0.95
C PHE A 178 5.94 -3.95 1.75
N ALA A 179 5.60 -3.98 3.04
CA ALA A 179 5.66 -2.80 3.90
C ALA A 179 7.09 -2.23 3.97
N GLU A 180 8.11 -3.09 4.09
CA GLU A 180 9.51 -2.68 4.16
C GLU A 180 9.97 -1.95 2.89
N ILE A 181 9.76 -2.54 1.70
CA ILE A 181 10.13 -1.89 0.45
C ILE A 181 9.30 -0.63 0.20
N HIS A 182 8.01 -0.65 0.53
CA HIS A 182 7.12 0.49 0.33
C HIS A 182 7.57 1.71 1.14
N ILE A 183 7.86 1.52 2.43
CA ILE A 183 8.39 2.57 3.31
C ILE A 183 9.73 3.10 2.76
N ARG A 184 10.59 2.21 2.26
CA ARG A 184 11.86 2.60 1.64
C ARG A 184 11.66 3.45 0.40
N VAL A 185 10.77 3.06 -0.51
CA VAL A 185 10.46 3.80 -1.74
C VAL A 185 9.96 5.20 -1.40
N LEU A 186 8.97 5.32 -0.50
CA LEU A 186 8.47 6.63 -0.06
C LEU A 186 9.58 7.48 0.57
N ARG A 187 10.38 6.90 1.47
CA ARG A 187 11.48 7.62 2.14
C ARG A 187 12.53 8.14 1.16
N GLU A 188 12.93 7.33 0.19
CA GLU A 188 14.05 7.63 -0.70
C GLU A 188 13.66 8.54 -1.87
N LEU A 189 12.37 8.62 -2.20
CA LEU A 189 11.88 9.36 -3.37
C LEU A 189 10.99 10.58 -3.03
N ARG A 190 10.59 10.76 -1.76
CA ARG A 190 9.69 11.87 -1.34
C ARG A 190 10.19 13.27 -1.67
N ASP A 191 11.51 13.45 -1.73
CA ASP A 191 12.15 14.77 -1.84
C ASP A 191 12.46 15.15 -3.30
N ILE A 192 11.97 14.36 -4.28
CA ILE A 192 12.03 14.72 -5.70
C ILE A 192 11.21 15.99 -5.94
N THR A 193 11.88 17.02 -6.46
CA THR A 193 11.29 18.32 -6.77
C THR A 193 10.69 18.38 -8.17
N ASP A 194 9.86 19.40 -8.44
CA ASP A 194 9.31 19.63 -9.77
C ASP A 194 10.38 19.91 -10.84
N ASP A 195 11.53 20.49 -10.46
CA ASP A 195 12.65 20.71 -11.37
C ASP A 195 13.38 19.40 -11.74
N GLN A 196 13.34 18.41 -10.85
CA GLN A 196 14.01 17.12 -11.05
C GLN A 196 13.13 16.11 -11.78
N ILE A 197 11.80 16.23 -11.68
CA ILE A 197 10.88 15.17 -12.11
C ILE A 197 10.92 14.83 -13.61
N GLU A 198 11.42 15.76 -14.43
CA GLU A 198 11.62 15.57 -15.87
C GLU A 198 13.01 15.04 -16.25
N ALA A 199 13.89 14.83 -15.27
CA ALA A 199 15.22 14.30 -15.54
C ALA A 199 15.13 12.87 -16.13
N PRO A 200 16.02 12.51 -17.06
CA PRO A 200 16.04 11.20 -17.68
C PRO A 200 16.44 10.10 -16.69
N ALA A 201 15.78 8.95 -16.82
CA ALA A 201 16.08 7.71 -16.12
C ALA A 201 16.05 6.53 -17.10
N TRP A 202 17.18 5.83 -17.18
CA TRP A 202 17.43 4.78 -18.17
C TRP A 202 17.13 3.40 -17.64
N PHE A 203 16.50 2.59 -18.47
CA PHE A 203 16.29 1.17 -18.24
C PHE A 203 16.34 0.43 -19.58
N TRP A 204 15.88 -0.82 -19.63
CA TRP A 204 15.92 -1.63 -20.87
C TRP A 204 15.09 -1.05 -22.02
N ASP A 205 14.10 -0.20 -21.72
CA ASP A 205 13.23 0.50 -22.67
C ASP A 205 13.75 1.91 -23.04
N GLY A 206 15.00 2.22 -22.69
CA GLY A 206 15.66 3.48 -23.00
C GLY A 206 15.40 4.58 -21.95
N ALA A 207 15.60 5.84 -22.36
CA ALA A 207 15.45 7.00 -21.50
C ALA A 207 13.97 7.39 -21.35
N MET A 208 13.49 7.46 -20.11
CA MET A 208 12.17 8.00 -19.77
C MET A 208 12.29 8.98 -18.60
N PRO A 209 11.41 9.99 -18.47
CA PRO A 209 11.45 10.91 -17.33
C PRO A 209 11.28 10.19 -15.98
N LEU A 210 11.84 10.74 -14.90
CA LEU A 210 11.60 10.25 -13.54
C LEU A 210 10.09 10.16 -13.23
N ARG A 211 9.29 11.11 -13.71
CA ARG A 211 7.82 11.07 -13.66
C ARG A 211 7.26 9.73 -14.15
N PHE A 212 7.72 9.26 -15.31
CA PHE A 212 7.26 7.99 -15.88
C PHE A 212 7.68 6.80 -15.00
N ARG A 213 8.92 6.80 -14.50
CA ARG A 213 9.42 5.74 -13.62
C ARG A 213 8.68 5.69 -12.27
N LEU A 214 8.29 6.84 -11.72
CA LEU A 214 7.46 6.91 -10.51
C LEU A 214 6.08 6.27 -10.73
N HIS A 215 5.44 6.50 -11.88
CA HIS A 215 4.17 5.84 -12.19
C HIS A 215 4.29 4.33 -12.41
N ARG A 216 5.48 3.80 -12.75
CA ARG A 216 5.66 2.35 -12.93
C ARG A 216 5.41 1.56 -11.65
N PHE A 217 5.70 2.15 -10.48
CA PHE A 217 5.38 1.52 -9.20
C PHE A 217 3.87 1.29 -9.06
N GLU A 218 3.07 2.34 -9.25
CA GLU A 218 1.61 2.23 -9.16
C GLU A 218 1.05 1.23 -10.16
N GLU A 219 1.37 1.39 -11.45
CA GLU A 219 0.78 0.58 -12.51
C GLU A 219 1.14 -0.90 -12.39
N HIS A 220 2.37 -1.20 -11.95
CA HIS A 220 2.79 -2.59 -11.72
C HIS A 220 2.06 -3.21 -10.53
N LEU A 221 1.92 -2.47 -9.41
CA LEU A 221 1.13 -2.93 -8.27
C LEU A 221 -0.32 -3.18 -8.66
N ARG A 222 -0.96 -2.27 -9.41
CA ARG A 222 -2.35 -2.44 -9.87
C ARG A 222 -2.49 -3.66 -10.79
N GLN A 223 -1.63 -3.79 -11.79
CA GLN A 223 -1.64 -4.90 -12.73
C GLN A 223 -1.61 -6.25 -11.99
N HIS A 224 -0.70 -6.40 -11.04
CA HIS A 224 -0.54 -7.68 -10.36
C HIS A 224 -1.49 -7.88 -9.18
N THR A 225 -2.04 -6.82 -8.58
CA THR A 225 -3.18 -6.93 -7.66
C THR A 225 -4.40 -7.52 -8.39
N ILE A 226 -4.66 -7.09 -9.63
CA ILE A 226 -5.70 -7.70 -10.49
C ILE A 226 -5.37 -9.17 -10.81
N GLN A 227 -4.09 -9.50 -11.04
CA GLN A 227 -3.69 -10.90 -11.22
C GLN A 227 -3.97 -11.73 -9.97
N LEU A 228 -3.68 -11.21 -8.77
CA LEU A 228 -3.99 -11.87 -7.51
C LEU A 228 -5.50 -12.09 -7.33
N ASP A 229 -6.34 -11.11 -7.64
CA ASP A 229 -7.81 -11.27 -7.62
C ASP A 229 -8.25 -12.43 -8.52
N LYS A 230 -7.71 -12.52 -9.74
CA LYS A 230 -8.01 -13.60 -10.68
C LYS A 230 -7.55 -14.96 -10.15
N THR A 231 -6.34 -15.03 -9.57
CA THR A 231 -5.80 -16.26 -8.98
C THR A 231 -6.68 -16.73 -7.83
N LEU A 232 -7.07 -15.84 -6.91
CA LEU A 232 -7.95 -16.15 -5.77
C LEU A 232 -9.31 -16.66 -6.23
N LEU A 233 -9.91 -16.01 -7.23
CA LEU A 233 -11.16 -16.49 -7.84
C LEU A 233 -10.97 -17.91 -8.43
N GLY A 234 -9.88 -18.13 -9.18
CA GLY A 234 -9.59 -19.41 -9.83
C GLY A 234 -9.37 -20.57 -8.86
N ILE A 235 -8.89 -20.31 -7.64
CA ILE A 235 -8.72 -21.34 -6.60
C ILE A 235 -9.96 -21.48 -5.69
N GLY A 236 -11.09 -20.86 -6.05
CA GLY A 236 -12.35 -20.94 -5.29
C GLY A 236 -12.35 -20.09 -4.02
N ARG A 237 -11.63 -18.96 -4.02
CA ARG A 237 -11.60 -17.96 -2.94
C ARG A 237 -12.11 -16.60 -3.44
N PRO A 238 -13.38 -16.48 -3.90
CA PRO A 238 -13.91 -15.20 -4.31
C PRO A 238 -13.98 -14.22 -3.13
N PRO A 239 -13.86 -12.90 -3.36
CA PRO A 239 -13.95 -11.91 -2.29
C PRO A 239 -15.38 -11.79 -1.74
N THR A 240 -15.52 -11.83 -0.41
CA THR A 240 -16.76 -11.54 0.32
C THR A 240 -17.06 -10.04 0.32
N GLU A 241 -18.24 -9.64 0.80
CA GLU A 241 -18.59 -8.24 1.08
C GLU A 241 -17.56 -7.60 2.03
N ALA A 242 -17.15 -8.32 3.09
CA ALA A 242 -16.15 -7.84 4.04
C ALA A 242 -14.80 -7.54 3.36
N HIS A 243 -14.32 -8.42 2.48
CA HIS A 243 -13.09 -8.20 1.74
C HIS A 243 -13.16 -6.93 0.88
N ARG A 244 -14.29 -6.70 0.20
CA ARG A 244 -14.50 -5.52 -0.64
C ARG A 244 -14.54 -4.23 0.19
N LEU A 245 -15.24 -4.22 1.32
CA LEU A 245 -15.31 -3.06 2.20
C LEU A 245 -13.97 -2.78 2.91
N VAL A 246 -13.20 -3.81 3.26
CA VAL A 246 -11.83 -3.63 3.77
C VAL A 246 -10.93 -2.97 2.72
N ARG A 247 -11.01 -3.35 1.44
CA ARG A 247 -10.27 -2.65 0.38
C ARG A 247 -10.67 -1.17 0.29
N ASN A 248 -11.94 -0.83 0.42
CA ASN A 248 -12.38 0.58 0.47
C ASN A 248 -11.73 1.33 1.64
N ILE A 249 -11.72 0.73 2.84
CA ILE A 249 -11.10 1.34 4.03
C ILE A 249 -9.60 1.57 3.83
N TYR A 250 -8.86 0.58 3.32
CA TYR A 250 -7.44 0.76 3.05
C TYR A 250 -7.17 1.84 2.00
N ASN A 251 -7.98 1.92 0.95
CA ASN A 251 -7.89 2.97 -0.05
C ASN A 251 -8.13 4.36 0.56
N ALA A 252 -9.11 4.51 1.46
CA ALA A 252 -9.33 5.78 2.17
C ALA A 252 -8.24 6.09 3.21
N LEU A 253 -7.67 5.06 3.85
CA LEU A 253 -6.54 5.21 4.77
C LEU A 253 -5.31 5.76 4.04
N ALA A 254 -5.08 5.34 2.79
CA ALA A 254 -3.95 5.82 1.99
C ALA A 254 -3.92 7.35 1.90
N ASP A 255 -5.08 7.98 1.64
CA ASP A 255 -5.17 9.43 1.57
C ASP A 255 -4.83 10.08 2.91
N VAL A 256 -5.32 9.54 4.03
CA VAL A 256 -5.02 10.04 5.37
C VAL A 256 -3.53 9.92 5.72
N GLU A 257 -2.86 8.86 5.27
CA GLU A 257 -1.45 8.59 5.55
C GLU A 257 -0.49 9.47 4.75
N MET A 258 -0.89 9.90 3.55
CA MET A 258 -0.11 10.81 2.72
C MET A 258 -0.22 12.28 3.14
N GLU A 259 -1.14 12.60 4.04
CA GLU A 259 -1.24 13.94 4.63
C GLU A 259 -0.43 14.07 5.91
N GLY A 260 0.00 15.30 6.22
CA GLY A 260 0.59 15.68 7.51
C GLY A 260 -0.42 16.35 8.45
N GLY A 261 0.03 16.66 9.69
CA GLY A 261 -0.67 17.58 10.59
C GLY A 261 -1.94 17.07 11.30
N MET A 262 -2.62 18.01 11.98
CA MET A 262 -3.88 17.84 12.72
C MET A 262 -3.94 16.61 13.64
N ALA A 263 -2.97 16.50 14.55
CA ALA A 263 -2.84 15.37 15.47
C ALA A 263 -4.12 15.07 16.27
N ASP A 264 -4.85 16.11 16.71
CA ASP A 264 -6.07 15.94 17.49
C ASP A 264 -7.23 15.31 16.70
N LEU A 265 -7.39 15.69 15.42
CA LEU A 265 -8.40 15.08 14.55
C LEU A 265 -8.07 13.62 14.25
N ARG A 266 -6.79 13.33 13.97
CA ARG A 266 -6.31 11.95 13.79
C ARG A 266 -6.54 11.10 15.03
N ALA A 267 -6.18 11.62 16.21
CA ALA A 267 -6.37 10.93 17.48
C ALA A 267 -7.85 10.69 17.79
N THR A 268 -8.71 11.62 17.41
CA THR A 268 -10.17 11.48 17.56
C THR A 268 -10.71 10.37 16.68
N LEU A 269 -10.38 10.39 15.38
CA LEU A 269 -10.83 9.33 14.47
C LEU A 269 -10.27 7.96 14.86
N ALA A 270 -9.00 7.89 15.28
CA ALA A 270 -8.39 6.64 15.73
C ALA A 270 -9.15 6.02 16.92
N ARG A 271 -9.61 6.84 17.88
CA ARG A 271 -10.45 6.36 18.99
C ARG A 271 -11.80 5.86 18.48
N THR A 272 -12.48 6.62 17.62
CA THR A 272 -13.77 6.21 17.05
C THR A 272 -13.68 4.87 16.30
N ILE A 273 -12.65 4.67 15.48
CA ILE A 273 -12.45 3.41 14.77
C ILE A 273 -12.09 2.28 15.75
N ALA A 274 -11.30 2.54 16.79
CA ALA A 274 -10.96 1.54 17.80
C ALA A 274 -12.18 1.10 18.64
N GLU A 275 -13.04 2.04 19.04
CA GLU A 275 -14.32 1.76 19.70
C GLU A 275 -15.22 0.91 18.79
N ARG A 276 -15.27 1.25 17.50
CA ARG A 276 -16.00 0.48 16.50
C ARG A 276 -15.46 -0.94 16.38
N ALA A 277 -14.14 -1.13 16.31
CA ALA A 277 -13.52 -2.45 16.26
C ALA A 277 -13.83 -3.29 17.52
N ALA A 278 -14.02 -2.67 18.68
CA ALA A 278 -14.41 -3.36 19.90
C ALA A 278 -15.90 -3.78 19.93
N ALA A 279 -16.74 -3.18 19.07
CA ALA A 279 -18.17 -3.43 18.98
C ALA A 279 -18.59 -4.42 17.88
N VAL A 280 -17.63 -4.88 17.07
CA VAL A 280 -17.80 -5.93 16.03
C VAL A 280 -17.67 -7.32 16.64
#